data_AF-A0A3M7LXF8-F1
#
_entry.id   AF-A0A3M7LXF8-F1
#
_cell.length_a   1.000
_cell.length_b   1.000
_cell.length_c   1.000
_cell.angle_alpha   90.00
_cell.angle_beta   90.00
_cell.angle_gamma   90.00
#
_symmetry.space_group_name_H-M   'P 1'
#
loop_
_entity.id
_entity.type
_entity.pdbx_description
1 polymer ?
#
loop_
_entity_poly.entity_id
_entity_poly.type
_entity_poly.pdbx_seq_one_letter_code
_entity_poly.pdbx_strand_id
1 'polypeptide(L)'
;MLLTIPYRAQHYVLKDVLDRFKAVLFEFGRGIFPQLMQQEGWIDPEALSIRGFEDILCKYRTWREVYGLYEKQWLSLRHIRNASVHEAAVLDLDRFEELLDDVKDLAYVLEGYEIEALVDGYYGLLARYKEEYIEFLSTHQKKLQDGLNTIEHDRDVALKDLAAMEHEEEDKTKQSEINEKFSQMRQDLTFSCQRIDRDKQNVLTRDLVRYALKSHMRHCLSLEDTVWAAEATKSLAKEYAASTGIRS
;
A
#
# COMPACT_ATOMS: atom_id res chain seq x y z
N MET A 1 8.81 12.70 -8.61
CA MET A 1 7.56 11.98 -8.91
C MET A 1 7.33 11.05 -7.74
N LEU A 2 6.26 11.24 -6.98
CA LEU A 2 5.97 10.37 -5.83
C LEU A 2 5.39 9.06 -6.38
N LEU A 3 6.10 7.96 -6.18
CA LEU A 3 5.60 6.63 -6.51
C LEU A 3 4.71 6.17 -5.37
N THR A 4 3.46 5.82 -5.66
CA THR A 4 2.52 5.34 -4.66
C THR A 4 2.22 3.87 -4.89
N ILE A 5 1.93 3.14 -3.82
CA ILE A 5 1.40 1.77 -3.88
C ILE A 5 -0.13 1.86 -3.79
N PRO A 6 -0.93 1.10 -4.55
CA PRO A 6 -2.37 1.05 -4.34
C PRO A 6 -2.73 0.63 -2.91
N TYR A 7 -3.75 1.29 -2.32
CA TYR A 7 -4.18 1.03 -0.94
C TYR A 7 -4.35 -0.45 -0.62
N ARG A 8 -4.96 -1.21 -1.55
CA ARG A 8 -5.14 -2.66 -1.38
C ARG A 8 -3.82 -3.38 -1.08
N ALA A 9 -2.76 -3.10 -1.83
CA ALA A 9 -1.47 -3.73 -1.61
C ALA A 9 -0.83 -3.24 -0.31
N GLN A 10 -0.92 -1.95 0.00
CA GLN A 10 -0.48 -1.40 1.29
C GLN A 10 -1.16 -2.12 2.46
N HIS A 11 -2.48 -2.25 2.42
CA HIS A 11 -3.30 -2.92 3.44
C HIS A 11 -2.78 -4.33 3.74
N TYR A 12 -2.66 -5.18 2.71
CA TYR A 12 -2.24 -6.58 2.94
C TYR A 12 -0.82 -6.69 3.48
N VAL A 13 0.13 -5.92 2.94
CA VAL A 13 1.53 -5.94 3.38
C VAL A 13 1.64 -5.44 4.82
N LEU A 14 1.06 -4.27 5.12
CA LEU A 14 1.12 -3.67 6.46
C LEU A 14 0.39 -4.52 7.50
N LYS A 15 -0.72 -5.17 7.13
CA LYS A 15 -1.43 -6.09 8.01
C LYS A 15 -0.59 -7.33 8.32
N ASP A 16 0.00 -7.96 7.31
CA ASP A 16 0.86 -9.12 7.53
C ASP A 16 2.08 -8.79 8.41
N VAL A 17 2.74 -7.65 8.16
CA VAL A 17 3.85 -7.17 9.01
C VAL A 17 3.38 -6.92 10.44
N LEU A 18 2.24 -6.24 10.62
CA LEU A 18 1.67 -5.95 11.93
C LEU A 18 1.34 -7.22 12.72
N ASP A 19 0.68 -8.19 12.10
CA ASP A 19 0.27 -9.44 12.75
C ASP A 19 1.51 -10.23 13.21
N ARG A 20 2.54 -10.30 12.37
CA ARG A 20 3.83 -10.92 12.71
C ARG A 20 4.54 -10.19 13.84
N PHE A 21 4.52 -8.86 13.81
CA PHE A 21 5.11 -8.05 14.86
C PHE A 21 4.41 -8.24 16.20
N LYS A 22 3.07 -8.35 16.20
CA LYS A 22 2.30 -8.66 17.40
C LYS A 22 2.66 -10.02 17.98
N ALA A 23 2.92 -11.03 17.14
CA ALA A 23 3.37 -12.33 17.61
C ALA A 23 4.74 -12.24 18.31
N VAL A 24 5.69 -11.49 17.75
CA VAL A 24 6.99 -11.23 18.38
C VAL A 24 6.81 -10.51 19.72
N LEU A 25 5.99 -9.45 19.78
CA LEU A 25 5.69 -8.73 21.02
C LEU A 25 5.07 -9.64 22.08
N PHE A 26 4.18 -10.53 21.66
CA PHE A 26 3.50 -11.46 22.54
C PHE A 26 4.49 -12.45 23.16
N GLU A 27 5.33 -13.09 22.35
CA GLU A 27 6.34 -14.05 22.85
C GLU A 27 7.39 -13.36 23.73
N PHE A 28 7.90 -12.20 23.30
CA PHE A 28 8.81 -11.39 24.11
C PHE A 28 8.17 -10.99 25.45
N GLY A 29 6.93 -10.51 25.42
CA GLY A 29 6.17 -10.15 26.61
C GLY A 29 5.93 -11.33 27.55
N ARG A 30 5.68 -12.53 27.03
CA ARG A 30 5.47 -13.73 27.84
C ARG A 30 6.75 -14.14 28.57
N GLY A 31 7.90 -13.96 27.94
CA GLY A 31 9.20 -14.21 28.56
C GLY A 31 9.53 -13.22 29.66
N ILE A 32 9.26 -11.93 29.44
CA ILE A 32 9.76 -10.85 30.31
C ILE A 32 8.69 -10.33 31.30
N PHE A 33 7.43 -10.24 30.89
CA PHE A 33 6.31 -9.64 31.63
C PHE A 33 5.07 -10.54 31.76
N PRO A 34 5.19 -11.85 32.08
CA PRO A 34 4.06 -12.79 32.03
C PRO A 34 2.86 -12.39 32.90
N GLN A 35 3.12 -11.83 34.09
CA GLN A 35 2.06 -11.40 35.01
C GLN A 35 1.27 -10.20 34.48
N LEU A 36 1.95 -9.24 33.81
CA LEU A 36 1.28 -8.07 33.26
C LEU A 36 0.45 -8.44 32.03
N MET A 37 0.95 -9.33 31.18
CA MET A 37 0.17 -9.83 30.04
C MET A 37 -1.11 -10.54 30.49
N GLN A 38 -1.04 -11.33 31.58
CA GLN A 38 -2.23 -11.93 32.18
C GLN A 38 -3.20 -10.88 32.76
N GLN A 39 -2.69 -9.83 33.42
CA GLN A 39 -3.52 -8.77 33.97
C GLN A 39 -4.24 -7.96 32.89
N GLU A 40 -3.57 -7.68 31.78
CA GLU A 40 -4.16 -6.99 30.62
C GLU A 40 -5.06 -7.92 29.77
N GLY A 41 -5.12 -9.21 30.10
CA GLY A 41 -5.96 -10.20 29.40
C GLY A 41 -5.45 -10.58 28.01
N TRP A 42 -4.16 -10.37 27.72
CA TRP A 42 -3.57 -10.76 26.44
C TRP A 42 -3.22 -12.23 26.46
N ILE A 43 -4.16 -13.03 25.96
CA ILE A 43 -4.06 -14.50 25.89
C ILE A 43 -3.49 -15.00 24.56
N ASP A 44 -3.48 -14.14 23.54
CA ASP A 44 -2.95 -14.40 22.20
C ASP A 44 -2.35 -13.12 21.56
N PRO A 45 -1.61 -13.24 20.45
CA PRO A 45 -1.04 -12.08 19.75
C PRO A 45 -2.07 -11.07 19.21
N GLU A 46 -3.26 -11.53 18.82
CA GLU A 46 -4.27 -10.65 18.22
C GLU A 46 -4.87 -9.70 19.27
N ALA A 47 -5.09 -10.20 20.49
CA ALA A 47 -5.57 -9.45 21.65
C ALA A 47 -4.58 -8.38 22.14
N LEU A 48 -3.30 -8.50 21.79
CA LEU A 48 -2.25 -7.58 22.23
C LEU A 48 -2.49 -6.16 21.68
N SER A 49 -2.46 -5.18 22.58
CA SER A 49 -2.49 -3.75 22.22
C SER A 49 -1.07 -3.22 22.12
N ILE A 50 -0.66 -2.70 20.95
CA ILE A 50 0.69 -2.09 20.78
C ILE A 50 0.89 -0.99 21.83
N ARG A 51 -0.08 -0.07 21.96
CA ARG A 51 -0.01 1.03 22.92
C ARG A 51 0.04 0.52 24.37
N GLY A 52 -0.74 -0.50 24.70
CA GLY A 52 -0.68 -1.10 26.03
C GLY A 52 0.68 -1.72 26.30
N PHE A 53 1.31 -2.32 25.30
CA PHE A 53 2.64 -2.89 25.40
C PHE A 53 3.71 -1.81 25.62
N GLU A 54 3.63 -0.69 24.89
CA GLU A 54 4.47 0.49 25.12
C GLU A 54 4.36 1.01 26.56
N ASP A 55 3.14 1.04 27.12
CA ASP A 55 2.90 1.45 28.50
C ASP A 55 3.56 0.50 29.51
N ILE A 56 3.61 -0.81 29.22
CA ILE A 56 4.35 -1.79 30.02
C ILE A 56 5.85 -1.49 29.99
N LEU A 57 6.43 -1.33 28.80
CA LEU A 57 7.87 -1.03 28.66
C LEU A 57 8.26 0.23 29.44
N CYS A 58 7.44 1.28 29.38
CA CYS A 58 7.66 2.53 30.10
C CYS A 58 7.64 2.39 31.64
N LYS A 59 6.98 1.37 32.20
CA LYS A 59 6.93 1.14 33.65
C LYS A 59 8.24 0.61 34.21
N TYR A 60 9.07 -0.05 33.39
CA TYR A 60 10.34 -0.65 33.83
C TYR A 60 11.51 0.20 33.38
N ARG A 61 12.38 0.61 34.31
CA ARG A 61 13.50 1.53 34.02
C ARG A 61 14.36 1.09 32.84
N THR A 62 14.81 -0.18 32.84
CA THR A 62 15.66 -0.73 31.77
C THR A 62 14.96 -0.70 30.42
N TRP A 63 13.68 -1.04 30.36
CA TRP A 63 12.91 -1.09 29.13
C TRP A 63 12.42 0.28 28.68
N ARG A 64 12.30 1.25 29.58
CA ARG A 64 12.03 2.65 29.25
C ARG A 64 13.19 3.26 28.48
N GLU A 65 14.43 2.97 28.87
CA GLU A 65 15.62 3.44 28.14
C GLU A 65 15.66 2.84 26.73
N VAL A 66 15.39 1.53 26.60
CA VAL A 66 15.28 0.87 25.28
C VAL A 66 14.14 1.48 24.45
N TYR A 67 12.94 1.64 25.03
CA TYR A 67 11.82 2.28 24.35
C TYR A 67 12.18 3.69 23.84
N GLY A 68 12.87 4.49 24.66
CA GLY A 68 13.33 5.83 24.28
C GLY A 68 14.37 5.85 23.15
N LEU A 69 15.25 4.83 23.08
CA LEU A 69 16.21 4.70 21.98
C LEU A 69 15.53 4.38 20.64
N TYR A 70 14.39 3.69 20.66
CA TYR A 70 13.65 3.24 19.47
C TYR A 70 12.29 3.95 19.31
N GLU A 71 12.12 5.16 19.85
CA GLU A 71 10.83 5.87 19.86
C GLU A 71 10.27 6.09 18.44
N LYS A 72 11.15 6.38 17.48
CA LYS A 72 10.80 6.51 16.06
C LYS A 72 10.18 5.22 15.52
N GLN A 73 10.79 4.07 15.82
CA GLN A 73 10.34 2.78 15.34
C GLN A 73 8.98 2.40 15.95
N TRP A 74 8.76 2.69 17.24
CA TRP A 74 7.45 2.55 17.88
C TRP A 74 6.38 3.46 17.24
N LEU A 75 6.74 4.70 16.87
CA LEU A 75 5.86 5.57 16.10
C LEU A 75 5.51 4.96 14.73
N SER A 76 6.49 4.42 14.02
CA SER A 76 6.30 3.75 12.73
C SER A 76 5.40 2.52 12.85
N LEU A 77 5.55 1.70 13.89
CA LEU A 77 4.64 0.57 14.15
C LEU A 77 3.19 1.04 14.38
N ARG A 78 2.98 2.15 15.11
CA ARG A 78 1.65 2.75 15.28
C ARG A 78 1.08 3.28 13.96
N HIS A 79 1.93 3.86 13.11
CA HIS A 79 1.52 4.28 11.76
C HIS A 79 1.09 3.09 10.91
N ILE A 80 1.86 2.00 10.92
CA ILE A 80 1.51 0.75 10.24
C ILE A 80 0.16 0.23 10.72
N ARG A 81 -0.06 0.18 12.04
CA ARG A 81 -1.34 -0.26 12.62
C ARG A 81 -2.52 0.59 12.14
N ASN A 82 -2.33 1.90 12.02
CA ASN A 82 -3.41 2.79 11.58
C ASN A 82 -3.64 2.68 10.07
N ALA A 83 -2.57 2.63 9.27
CA ALA A 83 -2.62 2.53 7.82
C ALA A 83 -3.12 1.16 7.32
N SER A 84 -2.88 0.09 8.08
CA SER A 84 -3.42 -1.23 7.77
C SER A 84 -4.94 -1.31 7.95
N VAL A 85 -5.57 -0.42 8.70
CA VAL A 85 -7.03 -0.45 8.96
C VAL A 85 -7.76 0.64 8.18
N HIS A 86 -7.12 1.78 7.94
CA HIS A 86 -7.78 2.94 7.34
C HIS A 86 -7.19 3.27 5.96
N GLU A 87 -8.07 3.44 4.96
CA GLU A 87 -7.72 3.94 3.60
C GLU A 87 -7.25 5.40 3.58
N ALA A 88 -7.13 6.04 4.75
CA ALA A 88 -6.95 7.48 4.88
C ALA A 88 -5.56 8.02 4.51
N ALA A 89 -4.54 7.16 4.33
CA ALA A 89 -3.19 7.59 4.02
C ALA A 89 -2.67 6.93 2.73
N VAL A 90 -2.56 7.72 1.65
CA VAL A 90 -1.77 7.33 0.49
C VAL A 90 -0.31 7.42 0.91
N LEU A 91 0.31 6.28 1.25
CA LEU A 91 1.75 6.22 1.50
C LEU A 91 2.48 6.20 0.16
N ASP A 92 3.46 7.09 0.00
CA ASP A 92 4.45 6.93 -1.06
C ASP A 92 5.40 5.76 -0.73
N LEU A 93 6.08 5.26 -1.76
CA LEU A 93 6.93 4.08 -1.70
C LEU A 93 8.10 4.27 -0.74
N ASP A 94 8.74 5.44 -0.74
CA ASP A 94 9.91 5.69 0.11
C ASP A 94 9.50 5.71 1.59
N ARG A 95 8.36 6.33 1.92
CA ARG A 95 7.79 6.27 3.27
C ARG A 95 7.34 4.86 3.64
N PHE A 96 6.83 4.10 2.68
CA PHE A 96 6.44 2.71 2.90
C PHE A 96 7.66 1.83 3.26
N GLU A 97 8.75 1.98 2.53
CA GLU A 97 10.04 1.33 2.79
C GLU A 97 10.59 1.73 4.17
N GLU A 98 10.58 3.03 4.51
CA GLU A 98 11.02 3.50 5.83
C GLU A 98 10.25 2.87 6.99
N LEU A 99 8.92 2.69 6.84
CA LEU A 99 8.11 2.02 7.86
C LEU A 99 8.52 0.55 8.03
N LEU A 100 8.89 -0.14 6.95
CA LEU A 100 9.34 -1.55 7.01
C LEU A 100 10.72 -1.67 7.66
N ASP A 101 11.65 -0.77 7.33
CA ASP A 101 12.97 -0.70 7.98
C ASP A 101 12.86 -0.44 9.48
N ASP A 102 12.05 0.54 9.87
CA ASP A 102 11.83 0.88 11.27
C ASP A 102 11.27 -0.34 12.05
N VAL A 103 10.40 -1.13 11.43
CA VAL A 103 9.88 -2.37 12.04
C VAL A 103 10.95 -3.45 12.12
N LYS A 104 11.79 -3.59 11.10
CA LYS A 104 12.90 -4.55 11.09
C LYS A 104 13.90 -4.24 12.22
N ASP A 105 14.26 -2.97 12.39
CA ASP A 105 15.11 -2.51 13.50
C ASP A 105 14.51 -2.86 14.86
N LEU A 106 13.21 -2.61 15.04
CA LEU A 106 12.55 -2.90 16.31
C LEU A 106 12.45 -4.40 16.57
N ALA A 107 12.21 -5.21 15.53
CA ALA A 107 12.17 -6.66 15.64
C ALA A 107 13.51 -7.23 16.08
N TYR A 108 14.61 -6.70 15.55
CA TYR A 108 15.97 -7.12 15.93
C TYR A 108 16.23 -6.95 17.44
N VAL A 109 15.79 -5.83 18.02
CA VAL A 109 15.93 -5.53 19.46
C VAL A 109 15.10 -6.47 20.33
N LEU A 110 13.98 -6.96 19.81
CA LEU A 110 13.08 -7.90 20.48
C LEU A 110 13.39 -9.36 20.15
N GLU A 111 14.52 -9.64 19.51
CA GLU A 111 14.96 -10.98 19.08
C GLU A 111 13.98 -11.67 18.10
N GLY A 112 13.16 -10.88 17.39
CA GLY A 112 12.17 -11.33 16.41
C GLY A 112 12.71 -11.48 14.99
N TYR A 113 13.75 -12.29 14.79
CA TYR A 113 14.48 -12.40 13.51
C TYR A 113 13.64 -12.86 12.31
N GLU A 114 12.49 -13.49 12.54
CA GLU A 114 11.56 -13.89 11.47
C GLU A 114 10.98 -12.70 10.68
N ILE A 115 10.95 -11.51 11.29
CA ILE A 115 10.45 -10.29 10.64
C ILE A 115 11.46 -9.76 9.62
N GLU A 116 12.75 -9.96 9.85
CA GLU A 116 13.77 -9.59 8.88
C GLU A 116 13.57 -10.33 7.55
N ALA A 117 13.41 -11.66 7.60
CA ALA A 117 13.17 -12.45 6.39
C ALA A 117 11.86 -12.07 5.67
N LEU A 118 10.84 -11.65 6.43
CA LEU A 118 9.59 -11.16 5.89
C LEU A 118 9.78 -9.83 5.15
N VAL A 119 10.43 -8.87 5.80
CA VAL A 119 10.68 -7.52 5.26
C VAL A 119 11.59 -7.60 4.03
N ASP A 120 12.64 -8.43 4.05
CA ASP A 120 13.53 -8.64 2.90
C ASP A 120 12.77 -9.21 1.69
N GLY A 121 11.79 -10.09 1.94
CA GLY A 121 10.88 -10.59 0.91
C GLY A 121 10.04 -9.49 0.28
N TYR A 122 9.55 -8.55 1.08
CA TYR A 122 8.84 -7.37 0.58
C TYR A 122 9.75 -6.43 -0.20
N TYR A 123 10.99 -6.19 0.25
CA TYR A 123 11.94 -5.34 -0.47
C TYR A 123 12.21 -5.81 -1.89
N GLY A 124 12.42 -7.11 -2.10
CA GLY A 124 12.60 -7.65 -3.45
C GLY A 124 11.40 -7.39 -4.37
N LEU A 125 10.18 -7.45 -3.83
CA LEU A 125 8.96 -7.19 -4.58
C LEU A 125 8.72 -5.69 -4.82
N LEU A 126 9.04 -4.84 -3.84
CA LEU A 126 8.95 -3.38 -3.95
C LEU A 126 9.96 -2.82 -4.95
N ALA A 127 11.19 -3.34 -4.95
CA ALA A 127 12.22 -2.97 -5.94
C ALA A 127 11.75 -3.28 -7.37
N ARG A 128 11.23 -4.50 -7.58
CA ARG A 128 10.66 -4.89 -8.89
C ARG A 128 9.46 -4.03 -9.28
N TYR A 129 8.56 -3.72 -8.34
CA TYR A 129 7.45 -2.79 -8.59
C TYR A 129 7.96 -1.41 -9.02
N LYS A 130 8.96 -0.87 -8.31
CA LYS A 130 9.57 0.44 -8.58
C LYS A 130 10.11 0.49 -10.01
N GLU A 131 10.90 -0.50 -10.40
CA GLU A 131 11.48 -0.60 -11.74
C GLU A 131 10.40 -0.68 -12.83
N GLU A 132 9.48 -1.64 -12.73
CA GLU A 132 8.43 -1.87 -13.74
C GLU A 132 7.47 -0.67 -13.86
N TYR A 133 7.17 0.00 -12.75
CA TYR A 133 6.26 1.14 -12.75
C TYR A 133 6.91 2.42 -13.26
N ILE A 134 8.19 2.66 -12.97
CA ILE A 134 8.95 3.78 -13.57
C ILE A 134 9.02 3.63 -15.09
N GLU A 135 9.32 2.42 -15.59
CA GLU A 135 9.36 2.15 -17.03
C GLU A 135 8.00 2.43 -17.67
N PHE A 136 6.92 1.93 -17.06
CA PHE A 136 5.56 2.18 -17.51
C PHE A 136 5.23 3.69 -17.53
N LEU A 137 5.51 4.41 -16.45
CA LEU A 137 5.21 5.84 -16.34
C LEU A 137 5.93 6.66 -17.42
N SER A 138 7.20 6.34 -17.71
CA SER A 138 7.95 7.03 -18.76
C SER A 138 7.28 6.90 -20.15
N THR A 139 6.79 5.70 -20.46
CA THR A 139 6.12 5.42 -21.73
C THR A 139 4.70 6.01 -21.76
N HIS A 140 3.98 5.91 -20.64
CA HIS A 140 2.59 6.34 -20.53
C HIS A 140 2.46 7.87 -20.50
N GLN A 141 3.36 8.57 -19.80
CA GLN A 141 3.42 10.04 -19.80
C GLN A 141 3.73 10.57 -21.20
N LYS A 142 4.64 9.92 -21.93
CA LYS A 142 4.92 10.30 -23.32
C LYS A 142 3.68 10.16 -24.21
N LYS A 143 2.97 9.03 -24.13
CA LYS A 143 1.72 8.81 -24.88
C LYS A 143 0.64 9.84 -24.55
N LEU A 144 0.49 10.18 -23.27
CA LEU A 144 -0.45 11.23 -22.85
C LEU A 144 -0.06 12.59 -23.43
N GLN A 145 1.23 12.95 -23.35
CA GLN A 145 1.72 14.22 -23.89
C GLN A 145 1.53 14.31 -25.41
N ASP A 146 1.89 13.25 -26.14
CA ASP A 146 1.73 13.18 -27.60
C ASP A 146 0.24 13.29 -28.00
N GLY A 147 -0.65 12.64 -27.24
CA GLY A 147 -2.10 12.74 -27.44
C GLY A 147 -2.65 14.14 -27.17
N LEU A 148 -2.24 14.77 -26.07
CA LEU A 148 -2.64 16.15 -25.74
C LEU A 148 -2.14 17.15 -26.80
N ASN A 149 -0.89 17.01 -27.25
CA ASN A 149 -0.32 17.84 -28.31
C ASN A 149 -1.11 17.68 -29.63
N THR A 150 -1.53 16.47 -29.96
CA THR A 150 -2.34 16.19 -31.15
C THR A 150 -3.71 16.88 -31.05
N ILE A 151 -4.38 16.75 -29.90
CA ILE A 151 -5.67 17.41 -29.64
C ILE A 151 -5.54 18.94 -29.72
N GLU A 152 -4.47 19.52 -29.18
CA GLU A 152 -4.21 20.96 -29.27
C GLU A 152 -3.91 21.41 -30.71
N HIS A 153 -3.13 20.63 -31.47
CA HIS A 153 -2.86 20.91 -32.87
C HIS A 153 -4.15 20.90 -33.71
N ASP A 154 -4.97 19.87 -33.56
CA ASP A 154 -6.24 19.72 -34.28
C ASP A 154 -7.22 20.85 -33.94
N ARG A 155 -7.24 21.30 -32.68
CA ARG A 155 -8.01 22.49 -32.26
C ARG A 155 -7.54 23.73 -33.00
N ASP A 156 -6.24 23.97 -33.03
CA ASP A 156 -5.67 25.18 -33.64
C ASP A 156 -5.87 25.20 -35.16
N VAL A 157 -5.86 24.04 -35.82
CA VAL A 157 -6.25 23.90 -37.24
C VAL A 157 -7.74 24.23 -37.42
N ALA A 158 -8.63 23.64 -36.62
CA ALA A 158 -10.07 23.90 -36.72
C ALA A 158 -10.43 25.38 -36.49
N LEU A 159 -9.73 26.06 -35.56
CA LEU A 159 -9.91 27.49 -35.32
C LEU A 159 -9.39 28.36 -36.48
N LYS A 160 -8.29 27.96 -37.13
CA LYS A 160 -7.78 28.65 -38.33
C LYS A 160 -8.72 28.50 -39.52
N ASP A 161 -9.26 27.31 -39.72
CA ASP A 161 -10.22 27.04 -40.80
C ASP A 161 -11.50 27.86 -40.61
N LEU A 162 -11.99 27.99 -39.36
CA LEU A 162 -13.11 28.85 -39.03
C LEU A 162 -12.80 30.33 -39.32
N ALA A 163 -11.64 30.82 -38.89
CA ALA A 163 -11.23 32.20 -39.11
C ALA A 163 -11.09 32.57 -40.61
N ALA A 164 -10.89 31.58 -41.48
CA ALA A 164 -10.82 31.78 -42.93
C ALA A 164 -12.21 31.91 -43.61
N MET A 165 -13.32 31.68 -42.89
CA MET A 165 -14.68 31.64 -43.47
C MET A 165 -15.45 32.99 -43.47
N GLU A 166 -14.84 34.11 -43.05
CA GLU A 166 -15.35 35.50 -43.17
C GLU A 166 -16.83 35.74 -42.70
N HIS A 167 -17.26 35.22 -41.54
CA HIS A 167 -18.62 35.43 -40.99
C HIS A 167 -18.65 35.76 -39.47
N GLU A 168 -18.47 37.04 -39.10
CA GLU A 168 -18.20 37.50 -37.71
C GLU A 168 -19.20 37.10 -36.61
N GLU A 169 -20.52 37.01 -36.88
CA GLU A 169 -21.52 36.70 -35.83
C GLU A 169 -21.72 35.20 -35.58
N GLU A 170 -21.55 34.35 -36.61
CA GLU A 170 -21.60 32.88 -36.44
C GLU A 170 -20.30 32.31 -35.87
N ASP A 171 -19.17 33.02 -36.04
CA ASP A 171 -17.84 32.56 -35.66
C ASP A 171 -17.67 32.41 -34.14
N LYS A 172 -18.27 33.29 -33.32
CA LYS A 172 -18.15 33.19 -31.85
C LYS A 172 -18.82 31.94 -31.29
N THR A 173 -20.01 31.59 -31.79
CA THR A 173 -20.75 30.40 -31.37
C THR A 173 -20.00 29.14 -31.80
N LYS A 174 -19.57 29.07 -33.06
CA LYS A 174 -18.79 27.95 -33.59
C LYS A 174 -17.43 27.79 -32.90
N GLN A 175 -16.76 28.89 -32.55
CA GLN A 175 -15.52 28.87 -31.78
C GLN A 175 -15.73 28.29 -30.38
N SER A 176 -16.83 28.65 -29.71
CA SER A 176 -17.19 28.07 -28.41
C SER A 176 -17.42 26.56 -28.52
N GLU A 177 -18.17 26.11 -29.53
CA GLU A 177 -18.44 24.68 -29.78
C GLU A 177 -17.16 23.89 -30.04
N ILE A 178 -16.23 24.45 -30.84
CA ILE A 178 -14.91 23.85 -31.07
C ILE A 178 -14.15 23.71 -29.74
N ASN A 179 -14.06 24.79 -28.96
CA ASN A 179 -13.33 24.77 -27.68
C ASN A 179 -13.93 23.78 -26.69
N GLU A 180 -15.26 23.68 -26.60
CA GLU A 180 -15.95 22.72 -25.74
C GLU A 180 -15.65 21.28 -26.16
N LYS A 181 -15.77 20.98 -27.47
CA LYS A 181 -15.45 19.66 -28.03
C LYS A 181 -14.02 19.23 -27.69
N PHE A 182 -13.04 20.09 -27.94
CA PHE A 182 -11.64 19.76 -27.67
C PHE A 182 -11.33 19.70 -26.17
N SER A 183 -12.03 20.49 -25.34
CA SER A 183 -11.93 20.38 -23.88
C SER A 183 -12.45 19.03 -23.38
N GLN A 184 -13.58 18.56 -23.91
CA GLN A 184 -14.11 17.22 -23.61
C GLN A 184 -13.13 16.12 -24.04
N MET A 185 -12.55 16.22 -25.23
CA MET A 185 -11.54 15.24 -25.71
C MET A 185 -10.31 15.19 -24.79
N ARG A 186 -9.82 16.34 -24.29
CA ARG A 186 -8.71 16.38 -23.32
C ARG A 186 -9.09 15.70 -22.02
N GLN A 187 -10.29 15.95 -21.53
CA GLN A 187 -10.81 15.34 -20.31
C GLN A 187 -10.91 13.83 -20.48
N ASP A 188 -11.53 13.35 -21.56
CA ASP A 188 -11.69 11.92 -21.86
C ASP A 188 -10.36 11.19 -21.97
N LEU A 189 -9.38 11.78 -22.68
CA LEU A 189 -8.03 11.23 -22.78
C LEU A 189 -7.37 11.14 -21.39
N THR A 190 -7.47 12.19 -20.60
CA THR A 190 -6.90 12.24 -19.23
C THR A 190 -7.53 11.17 -18.34
N PHE A 191 -8.86 11.04 -18.35
CA PHE A 191 -9.58 10.00 -17.60
C PHE A 191 -9.19 8.59 -18.05
N SER A 192 -9.07 8.36 -19.36
CA SER A 192 -8.64 7.08 -19.91
C SER A 192 -7.22 6.73 -19.45
N CYS A 193 -6.29 7.68 -19.50
CA CYS A 193 -4.92 7.50 -19.02
C CYS A 193 -4.85 7.22 -17.52
N GLN A 194 -5.62 7.92 -16.69
CA GLN A 194 -5.71 7.67 -15.25
C GLN A 194 -6.26 6.26 -14.93
N ARG A 195 -7.22 5.78 -15.72
CA ARG A 195 -7.75 4.42 -15.58
C ARG A 195 -6.69 3.37 -15.90
N ILE A 196 -5.99 3.53 -17.03
CA ILE A 196 -4.91 2.62 -17.43
C ILE A 196 -3.81 2.58 -16.36
N ASP A 197 -3.48 3.74 -15.78
CA ASP A 197 -2.51 3.85 -14.70
C ASP A 197 -2.93 3.03 -13.47
N ARG A 198 -4.15 3.26 -12.97
CA ARG A 198 -4.72 2.51 -11.84
C ARG A 198 -4.74 0.99 -12.11
N ASP A 199 -5.17 0.58 -13.30
CA ASP A 199 -5.22 -0.83 -13.68
C ASP A 199 -3.82 -1.44 -13.72
N LYS A 200 -2.83 -0.69 -14.23
CA LYS A 200 -1.45 -1.14 -14.27
C LYS A 200 -0.87 -1.29 -12.87
N GLN A 201 -1.06 -0.32 -11.98
CA GLN A 201 -0.60 -0.43 -10.58
C GLN A 201 -1.18 -1.68 -9.88
N ASN A 202 -2.46 -1.98 -10.09
CA ASN A 202 -3.10 -3.19 -9.54
C ASN A 202 -2.49 -4.49 -10.08
N VAL A 203 -2.08 -4.51 -11.35
CA VAL A 203 -1.39 -5.66 -11.95
C VAL A 203 0.00 -5.83 -11.37
N LEU A 204 0.78 -4.75 -11.30
CA LEU A 204 2.17 -4.76 -10.84
C LEU A 204 2.29 -5.14 -9.35
N THR A 205 1.31 -4.75 -8.53
CA THR A 205 1.31 -5.04 -7.08
C THR A 205 0.67 -6.38 -6.71
N ARG A 206 0.26 -7.19 -7.69
CA ARG A 206 -0.35 -8.51 -7.45
C ARG A 206 0.56 -9.45 -6.66
N ASP A 207 1.86 -9.41 -6.94
CA ASP A 207 2.83 -10.27 -6.27
C ASP A 207 3.04 -9.87 -4.80
N LEU A 208 2.95 -8.58 -4.47
CA LEU A 208 2.94 -8.09 -3.07
C LEU A 208 1.75 -8.66 -2.30
N VAL A 209 0.54 -8.52 -2.84
CA VAL A 209 -0.68 -9.05 -2.22
C VAL A 209 -0.60 -10.57 -2.07
N ARG A 210 -0.13 -11.28 -3.12
CA ARG A 210 0.00 -12.73 -3.11
C ARG A 210 1.01 -13.20 -2.06
N TYR A 211 2.13 -12.48 -1.93
CA TYR A 211 3.15 -12.79 -0.94
C TYR A 211 2.60 -12.59 0.48
N ALA A 212 1.95 -11.46 0.76
CA ALA A 212 1.33 -11.16 2.05
C ALA A 212 0.29 -12.22 2.45
N LEU A 213 -0.62 -12.58 1.54
CA LEU A 213 -1.61 -13.62 1.80
C LEU A 213 -0.94 -14.98 2.10
N LYS A 214 0.08 -15.38 1.34
CA LYS A 214 0.81 -16.63 1.58
C LYS A 214 1.56 -16.61 2.91
N SER A 215 2.17 -15.49 3.26
CA SER A 215 2.87 -15.29 4.54
C SER A 215 1.90 -15.44 5.70
N HIS A 216 0.76 -14.74 5.65
CA HIS A 216 -0.28 -14.83 6.66
C HIS A 216 -0.83 -16.26 6.79
N MET A 217 -1.14 -16.93 5.67
CA MET A 217 -1.55 -18.35 5.67
C MET A 217 -0.52 -19.25 6.38
N ARG A 218 0.77 -19.08 6.07
CA ARG A 218 1.84 -19.84 6.74
C ARG A 218 1.90 -19.54 8.23
N HIS A 219 1.63 -18.30 8.64
CA HIS A 219 1.56 -17.92 10.05
C HIS A 219 0.46 -18.70 10.77
N CYS A 220 -0.76 -18.60 10.24
CA CYS A 220 -1.93 -19.24 10.81
C CYS A 220 -1.73 -20.76 10.92
N LEU A 221 -1.16 -21.38 9.88
CA LEU A 221 -0.84 -22.80 9.87
C LEU A 221 0.25 -23.20 10.87
N SER A 222 1.18 -22.28 11.19
CA SER A 222 2.22 -22.54 12.19
C SER A 222 1.74 -22.38 13.64
N LEU A 223 0.61 -21.69 13.85
CA LEU A 223 0.13 -21.33 15.18
C LEU A 223 -0.90 -22.29 15.79
N GLU A 224 -1.67 -23.07 15.00
CA GLU A 224 -2.79 -23.86 15.55
C GLU A 224 -2.96 -25.31 15.05
N ASP A 225 -3.58 -26.09 15.95
CA ASP A 225 -4.19 -27.40 15.76
C ASP A 225 -5.14 -27.40 14.55
N THR A 226 -5.10 -28.47 13.76
CA THR A 226 -5.48 -28.58 12.34
C THR A 226 -6.84 -28.02 11.86
N VAL A 227 -7.77 -27.69 12.76
CA VAL A 227 -9.16 -27.31 12.43
C VAL A 227 -9.31 -25.81 12.11
N TRP A 228 -8.76 -24.91 12.94
CA TRP A 228 -8.85 -23.47 12.68
C TRP A 228 -7.98 -23.07 11.48
N ALA A 229 -6.79 -23.68 11.37
CA ALA A 229 -5.90 -23.47 10.24
C ALA A 229 -6.58 -23.83 8.91
N ALA A 230 -7.44 -24.86 8.88
CA ALA A 230 -8.24 -25.20 7.71
C ALA A 230 -9.33 -24.14 7.39
N GLU A 231 -9.96 -23.54 8.40
CA GLU A 231 -10.95 -22.48 8.24
C GLU A 231 -10.33 -21.15 7.76
N ALA A 232 -9.21 -20.74 8.36
CA ALA A 232 -8.43 -19.57 7.93
C ALA A 232 -7.93 -19.75 6.49
N THR A 233 -7.40 -20.93 6.15
CA THR A 233 -6.97 -21.28 4.79
C THR A 233 -8.13 -21.20 3.79
N LYS A 234 -9.34 -21.63 4.18
CA LYS A 234 -10.53 -21.60 3.33
C LYS A 234 -11.05 -20.17 3.09
N SER A 235 -11.02 -19.32 4.12
CA SER A 235 -11.37 -17.89 4.00
C SER A 235 -10.34 -17.14 3.13
N LEU A 236 -9.05 -17.40 3.34
CA LEU A 236 -7.97 -16.81 2.55
C LEU A 236 -7.97 -17.31 1.10
N ALA A 237 -8.30 -18.58 0.86
CA ALA A 237 -8.47 -19.12 -0.50
C ALA A 237 -9.65 -18.47 -1.22
N LYS A 238 -10.75 -18.17 -0.52
CA LYS A 238 -11.88 -17.41 -1.06
C LYS A 238 -11.49 -15.99 -1.44
N GLU A 239 -10.75 -15.30 -0.57
CA GLU A 239 -10.22 -13.96 -0.87
C GLU A 239 -9.22 -13.99 -2.04
N TYR A 240 -8.37 -15.02 -2.10
CA TYR A 240 -7.42 -15.22 -3.19
C TYR A 240 -8.13 -15.45 -4.53
N ALA A 241 -9.17 -16.29 -4.57
CA ALA A 241 -10.00 -16.52 -5.75
C ALA A 241 -10.70 -15.23 -6.21
N ALA A 242 -11.24 -14.45 -5.27
CA ALA A 242 -11.82 -13.14 -5.54
C ALA A 242 -10.77 -12.13 -6.07
N SER A 243 -9.53 -12.22 -5.59
CA SER A 243 -8.42 -11.33 -6.01
C SER A 243 -7.84 -11.64 -7.39
N THR A 244 -7.97 -12.89 -7.86
CA THR A 244 -7.38 -13.36 -9.11
C THR A 244 -8.39 -13.46 -10.26
N GLY A 245 -9.68 -13.21 -10.00
CA GLY A 245 -10.76 -13.32 -10.99
C GLY A 245 -11.08 -14.77 -11.38
N ILE A 246 -10.50 -15.75 -10.69
CA ILE A 246 -10.78 -17.17 -10.91
C ILE A 246 -12.04 -17.49 -10.10
N ARG A 247 -13.19 -17.56 -10.77
CA ARG A 247 -14.41 -18.09 -10.17
C ARG A 247 -14.21 -19.59 -9.91
N SER A 248 -14.28 -19.98 -8.65
CA SER A 248 -14.44 -21.39 -8.22
C SER A 248 -15.78 -21.95 -8.66
#